data_AF-A0A7H1BI29-F1
#
_entry.id   AF-A0A7H1BI29-F1
#
_cell.length_a   1.000
_cell.length_b   1.000
_cell.length_c   1.000
_cell.angle_alpha   90.00
_cell.angle_beta   90.00
_cell.angle_gamma   90.00
#
_symmetry.space_group_name_H-M   'P 1'
#
loop_
_entity.id
_entity.type
_entity.pdbx_description
1 polymer ?
#
loop_
_entity_poly.entity_id
_entity_poly.type
_entity_poly.pdbx_seq_one_letter_code
_entity_poly.pdbx_strand_id
1 'polypeptide(L)'
;MLTAGHCMPNGGGAWSSGNQFMGYSISNNWNDGVGTVRYPNDPYDRGDLSLIQVPAGQAASVARVYVYGVNSSDWRNVTARWNRKSYYGDKFCTSGARTGEQCNWTVQNASMSLRYDSGEIIRNVTEGYRRTGICTDHGDSGGAVYTVDGAGQVWAKGVYSGGTLGGSDDCYVYFTEITDAVNALPGDIATL
;
A
#
# COMPACT_ATOMS: atom_id res chain seq x y z
N MET A 1 -7.58 5.09 -7.48
CA MET A 1 -7.15 4.73 -6.12
C MET A 1 -6.30 3.48 -6.21
N LEU A 2 -5.11 3.48 -5.61
CA LEU A 2 -4.25 2.30 -5.57
C LEU A 2 -4.63 1.42 -4.37
N THR A 3 -4.52 0.11 -4.55
CA THR A 3 -4.64 -0.91 -3.49
C THR A 3 -3.75 -2.10 -3.82
N ALA A 4 -3.66 -3.06 -2.91
CA ALA A 4 -2.93 -4.30 -3.13
C ALA A 4 -3.69 -5.17 -4.15
N GLY A 5 -2.96 -5.78 -5.06
CA GLY A 5 -3.51 -6.67 -6.08
C GLY A 5 -4.19 -7.90 -5.49
N HIS A 6 -3.61 -8.50 -4.44
CA HIS A 6 -4.22 -9.66 -3.76
C HIS A 6 -5.56 -9.34 -3.06
N CYS A 7 -5.90 -8.07 -2.84
CA CYS A 7 -7.24 -7.69 -2.36
C CYS A 7 -8.30 -7.81 -3.46
N MET A 8 -7.89 -7.84 -4.72
CA MET A 8 -8.73 -7.78 -5.91
C MET A 8 -8.21 -8.78 -6.96
N PRO A 9 -8.06 -10.06 -6.59
CA PRO A 9 -7.47 -11.03 -7.49
C PRO A 9 -8.32 -11.14 -8.75
N ASN A 10 -7.68 -11.05 -9.92
CA ASN A 10 -8.33 -11.02 -11.22
C ASN A 10 -9.26 -9.80 -11.47
N GLY A 11 -9.20 -8.78 -10.62
CA GLY A 11 -9.96 -7.53 -10.74
C GLY A 11 -11.33 -7.56 -10.07
N GLY A 12 -12.27 -6.75 -10.58
CA GLY A 12 -13.65 -6.67 -10.07
C GLY A 12 -14.01 -5.36 -9.38
N GLY A 13 -15.17 -5.32 -8.73
CA GLY A 13 -15.66 -4.14 -8.01
C GLY A 13 -14.98 -3.97 -6.65
N ALA A 14 -14.89 -2.72 -6.20
CA ALA A 14 -14.38 -2.36 -4.89
C ALA A 14 -15.51 -1.81 -4.02
N TRP A 15 -15.57 -2.23 -2.76
CA TRP A 15 -16.54 -1.74 -1.78
C TRP A 15 -15.85 -1.28 -0.51
N SER A 16 -16.41 -0.25 0.13
CA SER A 16 -16.02 0.16 1.47
C SER A 16 -16.57 -0.83 2.52
N SER A 17 -16.09 -0.71 3.77
CA SER A 17 -16.63 -1.47 4.91
C SER A 17 -18.13 -1.22 5.16
N GLY A 18 -18.64 -0.07 4.73
CA GLY A 18 -20.07 0.26 4.75
C GLY A 18 -20.86 -0.24 3.54
N ASN A 19 -20.28 -1.15 2.75
CA ASN A 19 -20.85 -1.69 1.51
C ASN A 19 -21.15 -0.62 0.44
N GLN A 20 -20.41 0.49 0.46
CA GLN A 20 -20.52 1.52 -0.58
C GLN A 20 -19.60 1.17 -1.74
N PHE A 21 -20.15 1.13 -2.95
CA PHE A 21 -19.37 0.88 -4.15
C PHE A 21 -18.40 2.04 -4.42
N MET A 22 -17.12 1.73 -4.56
CA MET A 22 -16.05 2.71 -4.78
C MET A 22 -15.60 2.79 -6.24
N GLY A 23 -15.75 1.71 -7.01
CA GLY A 23 -15.28 1.65 -8.40
C GLY A 23 -14.89 0.24 -8.84
N TYR A 24 -14.39 0.13 -10.07
CA TYR A 24 -13.85 -1.13 -10.60
C TYR A 24 -12.33 -1.10 -10.65
N SER A 25 -11.69 -2.23 -10.40
CA SER A 25 -10.30 -2.44 -10.78
C SER A 25 -10.19 -2.37 -12.31
N ILE A 26 -9.34 -1.47 -12.79
CA ILE A 26 -9.03 -1.28 -14.22
C ILE A 26 -7.66 -1.82 -14.58
N SER A 27 -6.87 -2.23 -13.58
CA SER A 27 -5.58 -2.87 -13.76
C SER A 27 -5.21 -3.61 -12.47
N ASN A 28 -4.66 -4.80 -12.59
CA ASN A 28 -4.23 -5.63 -11.47
C ASN A 28 -3.07 -6.53 -11.91
N ASN A 29 -2.08 -6.74 -11.05
CA ASN A 29 -0.96 -7.63 -11.34
C ASN A 29 -0.85 -8.82 -10.36
N TRP A 30 -1.96 -9.19 -9.73
CA TRP A 30 -2.04 -10.38 -8.90
C TRP A 30 -2.80 -11.52 -9.59
N ASN A 31 -2.20 -12.71 -9.60
CA ASN A 31 -2.85 -13.95 -10.03
C ASN A 31 -2.91 -14.95 -8.87
N ASP A 32 -4.11 -15.45 -8.57
CA ASP A 32 -4.35 -16.37 -7.45
C ASP A 32 -3.53 -17.66 -7.58
N GLY A 33 -2.87 -18.04 -6.49
CA GLY A 33 -1.99 -19.20 -6.42
C GLY A 33 -0.62 -18.97 -7.09
N VAL A 34 -0.36 -17.79 -7.66
CA VAL A 34 0.92 -17.42 -8.27
C VAL A 34 1.57 -16.21 -7.58
N GLY A 35 0.79 -15.17 -7.29
CA GLY A 35 1.24 -13.89 -6.75
C GLY A 35 1.48 -12.83 -7.84
N THR A 36 2.54 -12.02 -7.67
CA THR A 36 2.89 -10.95 -8.61
C THR A 36 3.15 -11.49 -10.01
N VAL A 37 2.40 -11.00 -11.00
CA VAL A 37 2.66 -11.18 -12.43
C VAL A 37 3.06 -9.85 -13.08
N ARG A 38 3.63 -9.89 -14.29
CA ARG A 38 4.01 -8.66 -15.00
C ARG A 38 2.80 -8.02 -15.66
N TYR A 39 2.80 -6.69 -15.70
CA TYR A 39 1.90 -5.98 -16.59
C TYR A 39 2.30 -6.23 -18.06
N PRO A 40 1.32 -6.25 -18.99
CA PRO A 40 1.62 -6.33 -20.41
C PRO A 40 2.62 -5.23 -20.82
N ASN A 41 3.69 -5.63 -21.52
CA ASN A 41 4.77 -4.74 -21.99
C ASN A 41 5.63 -4.07 -20.90
N ASP A 42 5.46 -4.43 -19.62
CA ASP A 42 6.41 -4.05 -18.57
C ASP A 42 7.43 -5.19 -18.37
N PRO A 43 8.74 -4.95 -18.60
CA PRO A 43 9.75 -5.98 -18.41
C PRO A 43 10.02 -6.31 -16.94
N TYR A 44 9.47 -5.53 -15.99
CA TYR A 44 9.72 -5.67 -14.56
C TYR A 44 8.49 -6.20 -13.80
N ASP A 45 8.75 -6.96 -12.73
CA ASP A 45 7.72 -7.26 -11.73
C ASP A 45 7.48 -6.01 -10.88
N ARG A 46 6.22 -5.67 -10.59
CA ARG A 46 5.83 -4.38 -9.98
C ARG A 46 5.08 -4.56 -8.67
N GLY A 47 5.65 -5.29 -7.73
CA GLY A 47 5.02 -5.50 -6.43
C GLY A 47 3.65 -6.16 -6.54
N ASP A 48 2.78 -5.76 -5.65
CA ASP A 48 1.40 -6.20 -5.52
C ASP A 48 0.49 -4.97 -5.64
N LEU A 49 -0.18 -4.83 -6.78
CA LEU A 49 -0.89 -3.63 -7.20
C LEU A 49 -2.21 -3.94 -7.91
N SER A 50 -3.22 -3.16 -7.53
CA SER A 50 -4.46 -2.98 -8.28
C SER A 50 -4.83 -1.50 -8.31
N LEU A 51 -5.29 -1.03 -9.47
CA LEU A 51 -5.77 0.33 -9.70
C LEU A 51 -7.29 0.31 -9.81
N ILE A 52 -7.96 0.98 -8.88
CA ILE A 52 -9.40 1.18 -8.88
C ILE A 52 -9.73 2.52 -9.53
N GLN A 53 -10.58 2.51 -10.55
CA GLN A 53 -11.17 3.71 -11.11
C GLN A 53 -12.32 4.19 -10.23
N VAL A 54 -12.08 5.27 -9.49
CA VAL A 54 -13.09 5.91 -8.65
C VAL A 54 -13.82 6.98 -9.45
N PRO A 55 -15.16 6.97 -9.51
CA PRO A 55 -15.92 8.04 -10.18
C PRO A 55 -15.60 9.42 -9.58
N ALA A 56 -15.56 10.44 -10.44
CA ALA A 56 -15.33 11.82 -9.99
C ALA A 56 -16.41 12.26 -8.99
N GLY A 57 -16.01 13.10 -8.02
CA GLY A 57 -16.91 13.64 -6.99
C GLY A 57 -17.19 12.69 -5.82
N GLN A 58 -16.63 11.48 -5.82
CA GLN A 58 -16.69 10.57 -4.68
C GLN A 58 -15.67 10.98 -3.60
N ALA A 59 -16.01 10.80 -2.31
CA ALA A 59 -15.07 11.08 -1.22
C ALA A 59 -13.75 10.30 -1.33
N ALA A 60 -13.80 9.12 -1.98
CA ALA A 60 -12.66 8.27 -2.31
C ALA A 60 -11.69 8.89 -3.35
N SER A 61 -12.05 9.99 -4.01
CA SER A 61 -11.18 10.70 -4.97
C SER A 61 -10.37 11.83 -4.33
N VAL A 62 -10.49 12.07 -3.02
CA VAL A 62 -9.75 13.13 -2.31
C VAL A 62 -8.37 12.62 -1.87
N ALA A 63 -7.33 13.41 -2.15
CA ALA A 63 -5.93 13.11 -1.84
C ALA A 63 -5.62 13.24 -0.34
N ARG A 64 -5.93 12.21 0.45
CA ARG A 64 -5.69 12.17 1.90
C ARG A 64 -5.36 10.77 2.41
N VAL A 65 -4.78 10.72 3.62
CA VAL A 65 -4.60 9.50 4.40
C VAL A 65 -5.24 9.68 5.77
N TYR A 66 -5.99 8.69 6.24
CA TYR A 66 -6.54 8.67 7.59
C TYR A 66 -5.45 8.28 8.61
N VAL A 67 -5.45 8.97 9.75
CA VAL A 67 -4.37 8.89 10.76
C VAL A 67 -4.93 8.54 12.13
N TYR A 68 -4.06 8.12 13.06
CA TYR A 68 -4.41 7.58 14.38
C TYR A 68 -5.12 6.21 14.35
N GLY A 69 -6.09 5.97 15.24
CA GLY A 69 -6.71 4.65 15.41
C GLY A 69 -7.74 4.29 14.34
N VAL A 70 -8.19 3.03 14.35
CA VAL A 70 -9.12 2.44 13.35
C VAL A 70 -10.46 3.16 13.21
N ASN A 71 -10.92 3.86 14.25
CA ASN A 71 -12.18 4.60 14.27
C ASN A 71 -11.96 6.11 14.09
N SER A 72 -10.73 6.53 13.80
CA SER A 72 -10.39 7.94 13.61
C SER A 72 -11.00 8.46 12.30
N SER A 73 -11.59 9.65 12.38
CA SER A 73 -12.00 10.42 11.21
C SER A 73 -10.95 11.46 10.80
N ASP A 74 -9.85 11.57 11.54
CA ASP A 74 -8.79 12.53 11.27
C ASP A 74 -7.96 12.08 10.07
N TRP A 75 -7.49 13.06 9.30
CA TRP A 75 -6.75 12.81 8.07
C TRP A 75 -5.67 13.87 7.85
N ARG A 76 -4.68 13.52 7.03
CA ARG A 76 -3.65 14.43 6.51
C ARG A 76 -3.70 14.46 4.99
N ASN A 77 -3.45 15.62 4.40
CA ASN A 77 -3.39 15.79 2.95
C ASN A 77 -2.14 15.13 2.37
N VAL A 78 -2.33 14.41 1.26
CA VAL A 78 -1.22 13.94 0.43
C VAL A 78 -0.80 15.12 -0.46
N THR A 79 0.42 15.58 -0.27
CA THR A 79 0.95 16.78 -0.94
C THR A 79 1.89 16.44 -2.09
N ALA A 80 2.51 15.27 -2.04
CA ALA A 80 3.41 14.79 -3.06
C ALA A 80 3.47 13.26 -3.04
N ARG A 81 4.06 12.71 -4.10
CA ARG A 81 4.58 11.34 -4.09
C ARG A 81 6.06 11.33 -3.77
N TRP A 82 6.49 10.26 -3.12
CA TRP A 82 7.89 9.93 -3.01
C TRP A 82 8.48 9.72 -4.42
N ASN A 83 9.61 10.35 -4.69
CA ASN A 83 10.15 10.48 -6.05
C ASN A 83 11.31 9.53 -6.36
N ARG A 84 11.65 8.64 -5.42
CA ARG A 84 12.69 7.63 -5.57
C ARG A 84 12.26 6.33 -4.89
N LYS A 85 12.93 5.23 -5.23
CA LYS A 85 12.85 4.00 -4.45
C LYS A 85 13.35 4.23 -3.01
N SER A 86 12.82 3.46 -2.06
CA SER A 86 13.35 3.48 -0.71
C SER A 86 14.76 2.92 -0.64
N TYR A 87 15.49 3.34 0.38
CA TYR A 87 16.77 2.75 0.77
C TYR A 87 16.79 2.45 2.27
N TYR A 88 17.75 1.64 2.70
CA TYR A 88 17.93 1.26 4.10
C TYR A 88 17.92 2.48 5.04
N GLY A 89 17.08 2.44 6.08
CA GLY A 89 16.99 3.51 7.07
C GLY A 89 15.89 4.55 6.79
N ASP A 90 15.30 4.57 5.60
CA ASP A 90 14.14 5.41 5.32
C ASP A 90 13.01 5.14 6.33
N LYS A 91 12.46 6.20 6.90
CA LYS A 91 11.31 6.11 7.81
C LYS A 91 10.00 6.22 7.05
N PHE A 92 8.97 5.56 7.57
CA PHE A 92 7.63 5.63 7.02
C PHE A 92 6.56 5.23 8.05
N CYS A 93 5.31 5.49 7.67
CA CYS A 93 4.10 5.04 8.31
C CYS A 93 3.28 4.20 7.34
N THR A 94 2.46 3.32 7.88
CA THR A 94 1.40 2.61 7.18
C THR A 94 0.05 3.01 7.77
N SER A 95 -1.03 2.89 7.00
CA SER A 95 -2.40 2.97 7.50
C SER A 95 -3.15 1.72 7.11
N GLY A 96 -4.04 1.21 7.95
CA GLY A 96 -4.90 0.09 7.57
C GLY A 96 -6.22 0.06 8.36
N ALA A 97 -7.21 -0.64 7.82
CA ALA A 97 -8.55 -0.68 8.39
C ALA A 97 -8.63 -1.42 9.74
N ARG A 98 -7.61 -2.21 10.09
CA ARG A 98 -7.59 -3.09 11.26
C ARG A 98 -6.73 -2.58 12.38
N THR A 99 -5.66 -1.89 12.04
CA THR A 99 -4.71 -1.40 13.05
C THR A 99 -4.54 0.11 13.05
N GLY A 100 -5.14 0.83 12.09
CA GLY A 100 -5.02 2.28 11.97
C GLY A 100 -3.66 2.69 11.42
N GLU A 101 -3.19 3.87 11.82
CA GLU A 101 -1.86 4.38 11.51
C GLU A 101 -0.80 3.69 12.37
N GLN A 102 0.20 3.14 11.70
CA GLN A 102 1.40 2.61 12.33
C GLN A 102 2.63 3.32 11.80
N CYS A 103 3.31 4.08 12.66
CA CYS A 103 4.54 4.80 12.32
C CYS A 103 5.79 4.14 12.92
N ASN A 104 6.94 4.78 12.65
CA ASN A 104 8.29 4.36 13.08
C ASN A 104 8.83 3.10 12.39
N TRP A 105 8.25 2.73 11.24
CA TRP A 105 8.86 1.73 10.38
C TRP A 105 10.19 2.25 9.82
N THR A 106 11.11 1.31 9.61
CA THR A 106 12.40 1.58 8.99
C THR A 106 12.63 0.60 7.86
N VAL A 107 12.85 1.10 6.66
CA VAL A 107 13.18 0.26 5.50
C VAL A 107 14.45 -0.54 5.78
N GLN A 108 14.39 -1.84 5.55
CA GLN A 108 15.53 -2.76 5.66
C GLN A 108 16.05 -3.13 4.27
N ASN A 109 15.15 -3.57 3.39
CA ASN A 109 15.49 -4.01 2.05
C ASN A 109 14.50 -3.44 1.04
N ALA A 110 14.96 -3.15 -0.17
CA ALA A 110 14.12 -2.74 -1.28
C ALA A 110 14.24 -3.75 -2.43
N SER A 111 13.19 -3.86 -3.25
CA SER A 111 13.16 -4.72 -4.44
C SER A 111 13.41 -6.21 -4.15
N MET A 112 12.83 -6.72 -3.06
CA MET A 112 12.90 -8.13 -2.71
C MET A 112 11.70 -8.92 -3.22
N SER A 113 11.84 -10.25 -3.24
CA SER A 113 10.74 -11.19 -3.43
C SER A 113 10.60 -12.08 -2.21
N LEU A 114 9.38 -12.36 -1.80
CA LEU A 114 9.10 -13.32 -0.72
C LEU A 114 7.92 -14.22 -1.10
N ARG A 115 7.83 -15.37 -0.43
CA ARG A 115 6.71 -16.30 -0.58
C ARG A 115 5.77 -16.10 0.61
N TYR A 116 4.49 -15.87 0.34
CA TYR A 116 3.45 -15.88 1.35
C TYR A 116 3.15 -17.31 1.83
N ASP A 117 2.52 -17.43 2.99
CA ASP A 117 2.10 -18.72 3.54
C ASP A 117 1.11 -19.45 2.62
N SER A 118 0.38 -18.71 1.78
CA SER A 118 -0.48 -19.25 0.71
C SER A 118 0.30 -19.96 -0.41
N GLY A 119 1.63 -19.81 -0.45
CA GLY A 119 2.51 -20.31 -1.50
C GLY A 119 2.74 -19.32 -2.64
N GLU A 120 1.94 -18.25 -2.72
CA GLU A 120 2.08 -17.18 -3.71
C GLU A 120 3.38 -16.39 -3.50
N ILE A 121 3.94 -15.85 -4.59
CA ILE A 121 5.20 -15.09 -4.52
C ILE A 121 4.93 -13.63 -4.86
N ILE A 122 5.20 -12.75 -3.91
CA ILE A 122 5.22 -11.31 -4.14
C ILE A 122 6.64 -10.88 -4.53
N ARG A 123 6.76 -10.03 -5.55
CA ARG A 123 8.04 -9.69 -6.21
C ARG A 123 8.23 -8.18 -6.28
N ASN A 124 9.47 -7.70 -6.12
CA ASN A 124 9.84 -6.29 -6.17
C ASN A 124 9.09 -5.43 -5.13
N VAL A 125 9.05 -5.90 -3.88
CA VAL A 125 8.53 -5.14 -2.73
C VAL A 125 9.65 -4.59 -1.85
N THR A 126 9.30 -3.65 -0.99
CA THR A 126 10.18 -3.10 0.03
C THR A 126 9.77 -3.63 1.40
N GLU A 127 10.75 -4.07 2.16
CA GLU A 127 10.61 -4.51 3.54
C GLU A 127 10.88 -3.36 4.50
N GLY A 128 9.99 -3.18 5.47
CA GLY A 128 10.24 -2.39 6.65
C GLY A 128 10.18 -3.23 7.91
N TYR A 129 10.85 -2.73 8.94
CA TYR A 129 10.92 -3.34 10.25
C TYR A 129 10.66 -2.30 11.33
N ARG A 130 10.00 -2.73 12.41
CA ARG A 130 10.03 -2.02 13.70
C ARG A 130 10.05 -3.02 14.83
N ARG A 131 10.76 -2.65 15.90
CA ARG A 131 10.98 -3.55 17.03
C ARG A 131 9.81 -3.66 17.99
N THR A 132 8.95 -2.65 18.09
CA THR A 132 7.96 -2.54 19.15
C THR A 132 6.60 -2.09 18.63
N GLY A 133 5.53 -2.53 19.30
CA GLY A 133 4.16 -2.11 19.03
C GLY A 133 3.35 -3.21 18.37
N ILE A 134 2.09 -2.92 18.06
CA ILE A 134 1.16 -3.88 17.46
C ILE A 134 1.54 -4.08 15.99
N CYS A 135 1.89 -5.28 15.55
CA CYS A 135 2.15 -5.50 14.13
C CYS A 135 0.90 -5.28 13.26
N THR A 136 1.07 -5.14 11.96
CA THR A 136 -0.05 -5.10 11.01
C THR A 136 -0.87 -6.39 11.06
N ASP A 137 -2.13 -6.33 10.61
CA ASP A 137 -3.06 -7.46 10.67
C ASP A 137 -3.76 -7.71 9.32
N HIS A 138 -4.38 -8.88 9.18
CA HIS A 138 -5.21 -9.23 8.03
C HIS A 138 -6.35 -8.22 7.85
N GLY A 139 -6.33 -7.50 6.71
CA GLY A 139 -7.27 -6.43 6.39
C GLY A 139 -6.64 -5.04 6.39
N ASP A 140 -5.38 -4.90 6.79
CA ASP A 140 -4.61 -3.68 6.52
C ASP A 140 -4.13 -3.60 5.06
N SER A 141 -4.12 -4.73 4.34
CA SER A 141 -3.75 -4.86 2.93
C SER A 141 -4.42 -3.80 2.05
N GLY A 142 -3.64 -3.22 1.14
CA GLY A 142 -4.08 -2.11 0.29
C GLY A 142 -4.04 -0.74 0.97
N GLY A 143 -3.75 -0.70 2.26
CA GLY A 143 -3.54 0.51 3.03
C GLY A 143 -2.39 1.39 2.51
N ALA A 144 -2.46 2.69 2.78
CA ALA A 144 -1.43 3.63 2.34
C ALA A 144 -0.11 3.42 3.09
N VAL A 145 1.00 3.52 2.36
CA VAL A 145 2.34 3.68 2.92
C VAL A 145 2.84 5.07 2.57
N TYR A 146 3.36 5.80 3.55
CA TYR A 146 3.73 7.18 3.38
C TYR A 146 4.82 7.62 4.34
N THR A 147 5.48 8.72 4.05
CA THR A 147 6.31 9.43 5.02
C THR A 147 5.70 10.78 5.34
N VAL A 148 6.09 11.32 6.49
CA VAL A 148 5.70 12.64 6.95
C VAL A 148 6.96 13.51 6.99
N ASP A 149 6.92 14.69 6.40
CA ASP A 149 8.03 15.63 6.49
C ASP A 149 8.03 16.44 7.80
N GLY A 150 9.04 17.29 7.99
CA GLY A 150 9.14 18.12 9.20
C GLY A 150 8.00 19.14 9.38
N ALA A 151 7.21 19.39 8.34
CA ALA A 151 6.03 20.25 8.37
C ALA A 151 4.73 19.46 8.60
N GLY A 152 4.80 18.14 8.78
CA GLY A 152 3.62 17.30 8.97
C GLY A 152 2.91 16.91 7.68
N GLN A 153 3.48 17.20 6.50
CA GLN A 153 2.85 16.90 5.22
C GLN A 153 3.12 15.45 4.81
N VAL A 154 2.12 14.82 4.19
CA VAL A 154 2.20 13.43 3.76
C VAL A 154 2.75 13.33 2.34
N TRP A 155 3.75 12.48 2.19
CA TRP A 155 4.31 12.06 0.92
C TRP A 155 3.97 10.58 0.68
N ALA A 156 3.14 10.31 -0.34
CA ALA A 156 2.73 8.95 -0.68
C ALA A 156 3.96 8.12 -1.07
N LYS A 157 4.18 6.98 -0.42
CA LYS A 157 5.37 6.15 -0.59
C LYS A 157 5.05 4.77 -1.17
N GLY A 158 3.83 4.28 -0.98
CA GLY A 158 3.44 3.00 -1.54
C GLY A 158 2.10 2.48 -1.06
N VAL A 159 1.91 1.18 -1.26
CA VAL A 159 0.73 0.41 -0.89
C VAL A 159 1.14 -0.79 -0.07
N TYR A 160 0.58 -0.92 1.12
CA TYR A 160 0.88 -2.03 2.03
C TYR A 160 0.33 -3.33 1.45
N SER A 161 1.15 -4.38 1.46
CA SER A 161 0.79 -5.69 0.93
C SER A 161 0.64 -6.73 2.04
N GLY A 162 1.63 -6.87 2.92
CA GLY A 162 1.60 -7.89 3.94
C GLY A 162 2.69 -7.69 4.97
N GLY A 163 2.77 -8.59 5.96
CA GLY A 163 3.73 -8.46 7.05
C GLY A 163 3.57 -9.59 8.05
N THR A 164 4.37 -9.54 9.12
CA THR A 164 4.18 -10.42 10.28
C THR A 164 2.91 -10.06 11.02
N LEU A 165 2.16 -11.08 11.44
CA LEU A 165 0.89 -10.94 12.12
C LEU A 165 1.05 -11.11 13.63
N GLY A 166 0.37 -10.27 14.39
CA GLY A 166 0.32 -10.37 15.85
C GLY A 166 1.67 -10.13 16.55
N GLY A 167 1.63 -10.07 17.89
CA GLY A 167 2.81 -9.82 18.73
C GLY A 167 3.07 -8.35 19.06
N SER A 168 3.92 -8.14 20.07
CA SER A 168 4.38 -6.83 20.54
C SER A 168 5.76 -6.44 20.02
N ASP A 169 6.51 -7.40 19.46
CA ASP A 169 7.92 -7.24 19.16
C ASP A 169 8.28 -7.84 17.79
N ASP A 170 9.27 -7.21 17.12
CA ASP A 170 9.84 -7.62 15.83
C ASP A 170 8.84 -7.72 14.67
N CYS A 171 8.18 -6.61 14.36
CA CYS A 171 7.27 -6.53 13.23
C CYS A 171 8.01 -6.28 11.92
N TYR A 172 7.59 -6.99 10.87
CA TYR A 172 7.99 -6.76 9.48
C TYR A 172 6.77 -6.43 8.63
N VAL A 173 6.96 -5.54 7.66
CA VAL A 173 5.96 -5.18 6.66
C VAL A 173 6.57 -5.15 5.28
N TYR A 174 5.75 -5.43 4.28
CA TYR A 174 6.11 -5.44 2.88
C TYR A 174 5.13 -4.55 2.13
N PHE A 175 5.66 -3.70 1.26
CA PHE A 175 4.84 -2.78 0.49
C PHE A 175 5.37 -2.61 -0.93
N THR A 176 4.46 -2.26 -1.84
CA THR A 176 4.83 -1.86 -3.20
C THR A 176 5.11 -0.37 -3.23
N GLU A 177 6.25 0.03 -3.77
CA GLU A 177 6.65 1.43 -3.85
C GLU A 177 5.77 2.21 -4.82
N ILE A 178 5.50 3.48 -4.50
CA ILE A 178 4.73 4.37 -5.36
C ILE A 178 5.41 4.58 -6.72
N THR A 179 6.75 4.53 -6.73
CA THR A 179 7.53 4.63 -7.97
C THR A 179 7.31 3.44 -8.89
N ASP A 180 7.03 2.25 -8.37
CA ASP A 180 6.66 1.11 -9.24
C ASP A 180 5.25 1.30 -9.77
N ALA A 181 4.32 1.75 -8.93
CA ALA A 181 2.93 1.97 -9.33
C ALA A 181 2.82 2.98 -10.48
N VAL A 182 3.43 4.16 -10.36
CA VAL A 182 3.36 5.21 -11.40
C VAL A 182 4.11 4.86 -12.69
N ASN A 183 5.04 3.91 -12.65
CA ASN A 183 5.74 3.43 -13.85
C ASN A 183 4.95 2.35 -14.59
N ALA A 184 4.05 1.66 -13.90
CA ALA A 184 3.33 0.50 -14.41
C ALA A 184 1.86 0.78 -14.74
N LEU A 185 1.30 1.81 -14.13
CA LEU A 185 -0.13 2.13 -14.16
C LEU A 185 -0.36 3.54 -14.71
N PRO A 186 -1.50 3.79 -15.37
CA PRO A 186 -1.84 5.13 -15.84
C PRO A 186 -2.14 6.07 -14.67
N GLY A 187 -1.75 7.34 -14.84
CA GLY A 187 -2.02 8.43 -13.90
C GLY A 187 -0.85 8.74 -12.96
N ASP A 188 -1.08 9.69 -12.06
CA ASP A 188 -0.15 10.05 -10.98
C ASP A 188 -0.96 10.24 -9.67
N ILE A 189 -0.27 10.46 -8.57
CA ILE A 189 -0.86 10.75 -7.27
C ILE A 189 -1.54 12.11 -7.33
N ALA A 190 -2.83 12.12 -7.00
CA ALA A 190 -3.55 13.37 -6.77
C ALA A 190 -2.90 14.08 -5.57
N THR A 191 -2.63 15.38 -5.73
CA THR A 191 -2.10 16.26 -4.69
C THR A 191 -3.02 17.45 -4.53
N LEU A 192 -3.02 18.05 -3.35
CA LEU A 192 -3.74 19.31 -3.07
C LEU A 192 -2.81 20.52 -3.18
#